data_AF-A0A918A1C9-F1
#
_entry.id   AF-A0A918A1C9-F1
#
_cell.length_a   1.000
_cell.length_b   1.000
_cell.length_c   1.000
_cell.angle_alpha   90.00
_cell.angle_beta   90.00
_cell.angle_gamma   90.00
#
_symmetry.space_group_name_H-M   'P 1'
#
loop_
_entity.id
_entity.type
_entity.pdbx_description
1 polymer ?
#
loop_
_entity_poly.entity_id
_entity_poly.type
_entity_poly.pdbx_seq_one_letter_code
_entity_poly.pdbx_strand_id
1 'polypeptide(L)'
;MNNIKRNAVRLSLLGGLAAGLLAMTPGTGNAAAGEPTVTRSGEIVTITAGSISRSDNITLQAVSGRLHVFGQVVAQTGAGCEQVSANEVNCGTGVTTVNATLGGGSDRFSSLVGIGGTINGGGGGDTFLAGRGFEGTSFTYVGGAGSDTVDYGSSGQPVTVTKDDRAQRDGRSIDRDDVTKDVETIVGTVGADTLIGSSVFDRLIGGEGADTLEGRGGEDILDADDLQGTKDAKIDCGGENDTVIADAADAPVGCESISRP
;
A
#
# COMPACT_ATOMS: atom_id res chain seq x y z
N MET A 1 -24.67 -20.01 -77.66
CA MET A 1 -25.87 -19.72 -76.85
C MET A 1 -25.53 -18.63 -75.84
N ASN A 2 -26.31 -17.56 -75.88
CA ASN A 2 -26.44 -16.41 -74.96
C ASN A 2 -25.19 -15.54 -74.67
N ASN A 3 -25.08 -14.31 -75.23
CA ASN A 3 -25.82 -13.06 -74.91
C ASN A 3 -25.22 -12.33 -73.69
N ILE A 4 -24.89 -11.02 -73.64
CA ILE A 4 -25.39 -9.81 -74.31
C ILE A 4 -24.36 -8.66 -74.13
N LYS A 5 -24.25 -7.79 -75.14
CA LYS A 5 -23.58 -6.48 -75.14
C LYS A 5 -24.30 -5.47 -74.23
N ARG A 6 -23.62 -4.44 -73.69
CA ARG A 6 -24.15 -3.06 -73.75
C ARG A 6 -23.13 -1.96 -73.42
N ASN A 7 -23.10 -1.01 -74.34
CA ASN A 7 -22.33 0.22 -74.37
C ASN A 7 -22.82 1.27 -73.36
N ALA A 8 -21.83 2.04 -72.89
CA ALA A 8 -21.79 3.45 -72.53
C ALA A 8 -23.10 4.26 -72.42
N VAL A 9 -23.22 4.95 -71.28
CA VAL A 9 -23.86 6.27 -71.19
C VAL A 9 -22.85 7.19 -70.48
N ARG A 10 -22.46 8.28 -71.16
CA ARG A 10 -21.78 9.43 -70.54
C ARG A 10 -22.85 10.38 -70.02
N LEU A 11 -22.78 10.74 -68.75
CA LEU A 11 -23.53 11.85 -68.17
C LEU A 11 -22.55 12.76 -67.44
N SER A 12 -22.29 13.92 -68.01
CA SER A 12 -21.51 15.01 -67.43
C SER A 12 -22.44 15.94 -66.64
N LEU A 13 -22.19 16.13 -65.35
CA LEU A 13 -22.70 17.27 -64.59
C LEU A 13 -21.56 17.93 -63.79
N LEU A 14 -21.45 19.24 -63.97
CA LEU A 14 -20.64 20.18 -63.20
C LEU A 14 -21.12 20.24 -61.75
N GLY A 15 -20.21 20.39 -60.79
CA GLY A 15 -20.57 20.75 -59.42
C GLY A 15 -19.37 20.93 -58.48
N GLY A 16 -18.99 22.19 -58.25
CA GLY A 16 -18.69 22.73 -56.91
C GLY A 16 -17.39 22.34 -56.20
N LEU A 17 -16.51 23.33 -56.04
CA LEU A 17 -15.46 23.38 -55.02
C LEU A 17 -16.01 23.12 -53.61
N ALA A 18 -15.30 22.27 -52.84
CA ALA A 18 -14.97 22.52 -51.44
C ALA A 18 -13.87 21.55 -50.99
N ALA A 19 -12.61 21.97 -51.06
CA ALA A 19 -11.52 21.32 -50.33
C ALA A 19 -11.68 21.66 -48.84
N GLY A 20 -12.46 20.85 -48.14
CA GLY A 20 -12.53 20.87 -46.68
C GLY A 20 -11.23 20.32 -46.11
N LEU A 21 -10.32 21.20 -45.72
CA LEU A 21 -9.17 20.87 -44.91
C LEU A 21 -9.70 20.39 -43.54
N LEU A 22 -9.77 19.07 -43.33
CA LEU A 22 -10.02 18.50 -42.01
C LEU A 22 -8.84 18.88 -41.13
N ALA A 23 -9.01 19.93 -40.32
CA ALA A 23 -8.12 20.21 -39.22
C ALA A 23 -8.22 19.01 -38.26
N MET A 24 -7.19 18.17 -38.25
CA MET A 24 -6.93 17.29 -37.12
C MET A 24 -6.64 18.20 -35.94
N THR A 25 -7.66 18.49 -35.14
CA THR A 25 -7.43 18.97 -33.79
C THR A 25 -6.59 17.91 -33.10
N PRO A 26 -5.51 18.26 -32.38
CA PRO A 26 -4.89 17.29 -31.49
C PRO A 26 -6.00 16.83 -30.55
N GLY A 27 -6.35 15.55 -30.66
CA GLY A 27 -7.30 14.93 -29.76
C GLY A 27 -6.81 15.22 -28.36
N THR A 28 -7.64 15.88 -27.55
CA THR A 28 -7.54 15.76 -26.12
C THR A 28 -7.66 14.27 -25.86
N GLY A 29 -6.52 13.58 -25.65
CA GLY A 29 -6.54 12.21 -25.22
C GLY A 29 -7.43 12.17 -23.98
N ASN A 30 -8.58 11.53 -24.09
CA ASN A 30 -9.34 11.16 -22.92
C ASN A 30 -8.36 10.35 -22.07
N ALA A 31 -7.91 10.89 -20.95
CA ALA A 31 -7.25 10.10 -19.93
C ALA A 31 -8.21 8.94 -19.63
N ALA A 32 -7.79 7.72 -19.96
CA ALA A 32 -8.53 6.54 -19.58
C ALA A 32 -8.64 6.56 -18.05
N ALA A 33 -9.87 6.54 -17.54
CA ALA A 33 -10.08 6.35 -16.12
C ALA A 33 -9.44 5.00 -15.72
N GLY A 34 -8.45 5.02 -14.80
CA GLY A 34 -7.85 3.82 -14.23
C GLY A 34 -6.40 3.50 -14.60
N GLU A 35 -5.69 4.37 -15.34
CA GLU A 35 -4.25 4.22 -15.54
C GLU A 35 -3.46 4.77 -14.34
N PRO A 36 -2.39 4.08 -13.88
CA PRO A 36 -1.63 4.52 -12.73
C PRO A 36 -0.85 5.81 -13.03
N THR A 37 -0.87 6.74 -12.07
CA THR A 37 -0.28 8.07 -12.18
C THR A 37 0.69 8.36 -11.06
N VAL A 38 1.75 9.11 -11.38
CA VAL A 38 2.65 9.71 -10.40
C VAL A 38 2.81 11.20 -10.73
N THR A 39 2.46 12.06 -9.78
CA THR A 39 2.44 13.51 -9.97
C THR A 39 3.07 14.23 -8.79
N ARG A 40 3.51 15.47 -8.99
CA ARG A 40 4.09 16.31 -7.92
C ARG A 40 3.47 17.70 -7.91
N SER A 41 3.15 18.17 -6.71
CA SER A 41 2.73 19.56 -6.45
C SER A 41 3.52 20.10 -5.26
N GLY A 42 4.44 21.02 -5.52
CA GLY A 42 5.35 21.56 -4.49
C GLY A 42 6.24 20.46 -3.90
N GLU A 43 6.13 20.22 -2.59
CA GLU A 43 6.91 19.19 -1.85
C GLU A 43 6.16 17.87 -1.71
N ILE A 44 4.96 17.76 -2.30
CA ILE A 44 4.08 16.60 -2.19
C ILE A 44 4.09 15.82 -3.50
N VAL A 45 4.33 14.51 -3.40
CA VAL A 45 4.15 13.56 -4.50
C VAL A 45 2.88 12.75 -4.25
N THR A 46 2.05 12.63 -5.28
CA THR A 46 0.83 11.81 -5.25
C THR A 46 0.99 10.65 -6.21
N ILE A 47 0.74 9.46 -5.69
CA ILE A 47 0.74 8.20 -6.42
C ILE A 47 -0.69 7.65 -6.43
N THR A 48 -1.17 7.27 -7.59
CA THR A 48 -2.44 6.55 -7.72
C THR A 48 -2.17 5.33 -8.58
N ALA A 49 -2.27 4.15 -7.99
CA ALA A 49 -2.13 2.89 -8.70
C ALA A 49 -3.47 2.46 -9.35
N GLY A 50 -3.43 1.37 -10.10
CA GLY A 50 -4.42 1.05 -11.14
C GLY A 50 -5.76 0.50 -10.63
N SER A 51 -6.54 -0.07 -11.55
CA SER A 51 -7.87 -0.66 -11.31
C SER A 51 -7.90 -1.79 -10.27
N ILE A 52 -9.08 -2.04 -9.71
CA ILE A 52 -9.49 -3.00 -8.64
C ILE A 52 -8.99 -4.47 -8.67
N SER A 53 -8.20 -4.91 -9.66
CA SER A 53 -7.77 -6.30 -9.81
C SER A 53 -6.26 -6.46 -10.04
N ARG A 54 -5.48 -5.40 -9.84
CA ARG A 54 -4.08 -5.35 -10.21
C ARG A 54 -3.25 -5.17 -8.95
N SER A 55 -2.39 -6.15 -8.67
CA SER A 55 -1.36 -6.01 -7.66
C SER A 55 -0.21 -5.10 -8.12
N ASP A 56 0.05 -4.05 -7.36
CA ASP A 56 1.11 -3.08 -7.54
C ASP A 56 2.17 -3.20 -6.44
N ASN A 57 3.45 -3.11 -6.83
CA ASN A 57 4.57 -3.13 -5.89
C ASN A 57 5.28 -1.78 -5.98
N ILE A 58 5.09 -0.93 -4.98
CA ILE A 58 5.63 0.44 -4.93
C ILE A 58 6.79 0.49 -3.95
N THR A 59 7.91 1.04 -4.40
CA THR A 59 9.06 1.33 -3.54
C THR A 59 9.54 2.76 -3.75
N LEU A 60 9.65 3.51 -2.66
CA LEU A 60 10.25 4.84 -2.68
C LEU A 60 11.73 4.73 -2.35
N GLN A 61 12.59 5.31 -3.17
CA GLN A 61 14.03 5.28 -2.96
C GLN A 61 14.69 6.60 -3.39
N ALA A 62 15.74 7.00 -2.67
CA ALA A 62 16.56 8.13 -3.07
C ALA A 62 17.65 7.66 -4.05
N VAL A 63 17.69 8.24 -5.24
CA VAL A 63 18.75 8.03 -6.24
C VAL A 63 19.44 9.35 -6.49
N SER A 64 20.71 9.46 -6.11
CA SER A 64 21.50 10.70 -6.21
C SER A 64 20.80 11.92 -5.57
N GLY A 65 20.15 11.71 -4.42
CA GLY A 65 19.44 12.76 -3.66
C GLY A 65 18.07 13.16 -4.21
N ARG A 66 17.58 12.48 -5.25
CA ARG A 66 16.25 12.68 -5.85
C ARG A 66 15.32 11.57 -5.41
N LEU A 67 14.04 11.88 -5.20
CA LEU A 67 13.03 10.86 -4.94
C LEU A 67 12.70 10.12 -6.23
N HIS A 68 12.85 8.80 -6.20
CA HIS A 68 12.41 7.90 -7.23
C HIS A 68 11.28 7.01 -6.71
N VAL A 69 10.26 6.80 -7.53
CA VAL A 69 9.17 5.85 -7.30
C VAL A 69 9.41 4.67 -8.24
N PHE A 70 9.68 3.51 -7.66
CA PHE A 70 9.85 2.24 -8.37
C PHE A 70 8.58 1.40 -8.27
N GLY A 71 8.27 0.66 -9.33
CA GLY A 71 7.09 -0.21 -9.41
C GLY A 71 6.40 -0.13 -10.76
N GLN A 72 5.45 -1.01 -11.05
CA GLN A 72 4.71 -0.99 -12.33
C GLN A 72 3.77 0.24 -12.50
N VAL A 73 3.86 1.25 -11.65
CA VAL A 73 2.83 2.27 -11.41
C VAL A 73 2.91 3.43 -12.39
N VAL A 74 3.50 3.23 -13.57
CA VAL A 74 3.91 4.36 -14.39
C VAL A 74 3.42 4.27 -15.83
N ALA A 75 2.12 4.43 -15.98
CA ALA A 75 1.48 4.64 -17.28
C ALA A 75 1.42 6.13 -17.65
N GLN A 76 1.33 7.04 -16.66
CA GLN A 76 1.33 8.49 -16.91
C GLN A 76 2.08 9.27 -15.82
N THR A 77 3.02 10.13 -16.24
CA THR A 77 3.71 11.08 -15.36
C THR A 77 3.04 12.46 -15.46
N GLY A 78 2.68 13.04 -14.31
CA GLY A 78 2.15 14.40 -14.24
C GLY A 78 3.24 15.45 -14.03
N ALA A 79 2.83 16.71 -13.88
CA ALA A 79 3.76 17.81 -13.64
C ALA A 79 4.70 17.53 -12.44
N GLY A 80 5.98 17.88 -12.58
CA GLY A 80 6.99 17.77 -11.53
C GLY A 80 7.62 16.38 -11.33
N CYS A 81 7.19 15.37 -12.09
CA CYS A 81 7.83 14.06 -12.14
C CYS A 81 8.18 13.68 -13.59
N GLU A 82 9.25 12.92 -13.78
CA GLU A 82 9.76 12.49 -15.08
C GLU A 82 9.84 10.96 -15.14
N GLN A 83 9.32 10.38 -16.22
CA GLN A 83 9.43 8.94 -16.48
C GLN A 83 10.87 8.58 -16.82
N VAL A 84 11.50 7.70 -16.03
CA VAL A 84 12.84 7.19 -16.32
C VAL A 84 12.78 5.87 -17.09
N SER A 85 11.89 4.97 -16.68
CA SER A 85 11.64 3.69 -17.35
C SER A 85 10.20 3.24 -17.11
N ALA A 86 9.77 2.12 -17.68
CA ALA A 86 8.43 1.56 -17.46
C ALA A 86 8.11 1.31 -15.97
N ASN A 87 9.12 1.18 -15.11
CA ASN A 87 8.95 0.89 -13.69
C ASN A 87 9.59 1.95 -12.77
N GLU A 88 9.86 3.15 -13.29
CA GLU A 88 10.60 4.16 -12.54
C GLU A 88 10.19 5.59 -12.90
N VAL A 89 9.88 6.38 -11.87
CA VAL A 89 9.61 7.81 -11.95
C VAL A 89 10.58 8.58 -11.07
N ASN A 90 11.18 9.63 -11.61
CA ASN A 90 11.95 10.60 -10.86
C ASN A 90 11.10 11.82 -10.53
N CYS A 91 10.81 12.06 -9.26
CA CYS A 91 10.05 13.22 -8.81
C CYS A 91 10.93 14.35 -8.27
N GLY A 92 12.26 14.25 -8.45
CA GLY A 92 13.20 15.31 -8.11
C GLY A 92 13.52 15.43 -6.61
N THR A 93 14.10 16.57 -6.24
CA THR A 93 14.55 16.87 -4.86
C THR A 93 13.50 17.66 -4.08
N GLY A 94 13.63 17.70 -2.75
CA GLY A 94 12.77 18.51 -1.88
C GLY A 94 11.33 18.00 -1.79
N VAL A 95 11.14 16.69 -1.95
CA VAL A 95 9.87 16.04 -1.59
C VAL A 95 9.92 15.71 -0.11
N THR A 96 8.89 16.11 0.62
CA THR A 96 8.75 15.84 2.07
C THR A 96 7.60 14.91 2.37
N THR A 97 6.65 14.78 1.44
CA THR A 97 5.42 14.03 1.63
C THR A 97 5.08 13.20 0.40
N VAL A 98 4.68 11.94 0.61
CA VAL A 98 4.10 11.08 -0.41
C VAL A 98 2.72 10.62 0.03
N ASN A 99 1.72 10.85 -0.81
CA ASN A 99 0.40 10.26 -0.66
C ASN A 99 0.19 9.21 -1.73
N ALA A 100 -0.21 7.99 -1.35
CA ALA A 100 -0.46 6.90 -2.27
C ALA A 100 -1.85 6.33 -2.09
N THR A 101 -2.50 5.99 -3.21
CA THR A 101 -3.71 5.16 -3.25
C THR A 101 -3.39 3.98 -4.14
N LEU A 102 -3.34 2.77 -3.59
CA LEU A 102 -2.88 1.57 -4.31
C LEU A 102 -3.99 0.94 -5.15
N GLY A 103 -5.25 1.15 -4.75
CA GLY A 103 -6.39 0.90 -5.62
C GLY A 103 -7.03 -0.42 -5.28
N GLY A 104 -6.89 -1.45 -6.10
CA GLY A 104 -7.20 -2.76 -5.56
C GLY A 104 -6.53 -3.92 -6.27
N GLY A 105 -6.50 -5.06 -5.59
CA GLY A 105 -5.50 -6.08 -5.82
C GLY A 105 -4.82 -6.38 -4.48
N SER A 106 -3.74 -7.15 -4.50
CA SER A 106 -2.90 -7.30 -3.30
C SER A 106 -1.63 -6.51 -3.53
N ASP A 107 -1.58 -5.31 -2.99
CA ASP A 107 -0.53 -4.34 -3.24
C ASP A 107 0.54 -4.39 -2.17
N ARG A 108 1.69 -3.82 -2.50
CA ARG A 108 2.82 -3.72 -1.57
C ARG A 108 3.44 -2.35 -1.64
N PHE A 109 3.65 -1.74 -0.48
CA PHE A 109 4.33 -0.46 -0.37
C PHE A 109 5.55 -0.55 0.56
N SER A 110 6.65 0.08 0.17
CA SER A 110 7.84 0.26 1.00
C SER A 110 8.44 1.64 0.77
N SER A 111 8.90 2.28 1.85
CA SER A 111 9.70 3.50 1.76
C SER A 111 11.12 3.25 2.26
N LEU A 112 12.13 3.63 1.48
CA LEU A 112 13.55 3.62 1.83
C LEU A 112 14.11 5.05 1.92
N VAL A 113 13.23 6.02 2.14
CA VAL A 113 13.54 7.45 2.18
C VAL A 113 12.92 8.12 3.40
N GLY A 114 13.58 9.16 3.89
CA GLY A 114 13.15 9.94 5.05
C GLY A 114 12.07 10.94 4.69
N ILE A 115 10.88 10.45 4.38
CA ILE A 115 9.66 11.23 4.15
C ILE A 115 8.49 10.51 4.78
N GLY A 116 7.40 11.24 5.02
CA GLY A 116 6.15 10.68 5.52
C GLY A 116 4.99 10.85 4.55
N GLY A 117 3.78 10.57 5.01
CA GLY A 117 2.54 10.83 4.29
C GLY A 117 1.50 9.74 4.51
N THR A 118 0.51 9.66 3.63
CA THR A 118 -0.61 8.72 3.78
C THR A 118 -0.62 7.69 2.66
N ILE A 119 -0.65 6.42 3.03
CA ILE A 119 -0.71 5.29 2.09
C ILE A 119 -2.04 4.58 2.32
N ASN A 120 -2.90 4.58 1.30
CA ASN A 120 -4.17 3.86 1.30
C ASN A 120 -4.04 2.65 0.37
N GLY A 121 -4.20 1.44 0.92
CA GLY A 121 -4.18 0.18 0.19
C GLY A 121 -5.34 0.13 -0.80
N GLY A 122 -6.55 0.18 -0.26
CA GLY A 122 -7.77 0.34 -1.05
C GLY A 122 -8.62 -0.91 -0.98
N GLY A 123 -8.54 -1.81 -1.96
CA GLY A 123 -9.32 -3.05 -1.97
C GLY A 123 -8.45 -4.26 -2.23
N GLY A 124 -8.69 -5.38 -1.55
CA GLY A 124 -7.84 -6.57 -1.62
C GLY A 124 -6.90 -6.63 -0.42
N GLY A 125 -5.91 -7.52 -0.46
CA GLY A 125 -5.05 -7.76 0.71
C GLY A 125 -3.70 -7.10 0.55
N ASP A 126 -3.51 -5.94 1.16
CA ASP A 126 -2.35 -5.09 0.97
C ASP A 126 -1.28 -5.30 2.04
N THR A 127 -0.02 -5.05 1.70
CA THR A 127 1.10 -5.17 2.64
C THR A 127 1.96 -3.91 2.66
N PHE A 128 2.00 -3.25 3.80
CA PHE A 128 2.86 -2.12 4.08
C PHE A 128 4.12 -2.58 4.81
N LEU A 129 5.29 -2.43 4.18
CA LEU A 129 6.58 -2.63 4.84
C LEU A 129 6.97 -1.37 5.61
N ALA A 130 6.73 -1.41 6.91
CA ALA A 130 6.96 -0.30 7.82
C ALA A 130 8.31 -0.43 8.56
N GLY A 131 8.61 0.54 9.43
CA GLY A 131 9.83 0.53 10.24
C GLY A 131 11.13 0.75 9.46
N ARG A 132 11.07 1.24 8.22
CA ARG A 132 12.26 1.61 7.42
C ARG A 132 12.45 3.13 7.29
N GLY A 133 11.59 3.89 7.95
CA GLY A 133 11.62 5.34 8.00
C GLY A 133 12.84 5.91 8.70
N PHE A 134 12.97 7.23 8.65
CA PHE A 134 14.03 7.98 9.31
C PHE A 134 13.45 8.74 10.50
N GLU A 135 14.31 9.25 11.38
CA GLU A 135 13.84 10.00 12.56
C GLU A 135 12.97 11.19 12.15
N GLY A 136 11.78 11.28 12.76
CA GLY A 136 10.82 12.37 12.55
C GLY A 136 9.96 12.25 11.29
N THR A 137 9.94 11.10 10.63
CA THR A 137 9.09 10.85 9.46
C THR A 137 8.06 9.78 9.78
N SER A 138 6.77 10.09 9.62
CA SER A 138 5.65 9.20 9.93
C SER A 138 4.83 8.87 8.69
N PHE A 139 4.42 7.61 8.54
CA PHE A 139 3.37 7.23 7.60
C PHE A 139 2.05 6.95 8.33
N THR A 140 0.94 7.33 7.70
CA THR A 140 -0.38 6.77 8.02
C THR A 140 -0.69 5.66 7.04
N TYR A 141 -0.84 4.45 7.54
CA TYR A 141 -1.23 3.26 6.78
C TYR A 141 -2.72 3.03 6.94
N VAL A 142 -3.44 3.12 5.82
CA VAL A 142 -4.87 2.84 5.70
C VAL A 142 -5.03 1.56 4.90
N GLY A 143 -5.57 0.50 5.52
CA GLY A 143 -5.76 -0.79 4.86
C GLY A 143 -6.78 -0.67 3.74
N GLY A 144 -8.02 -0.31 4.10
CA GLY A 144 -9.15 -0.28 3.19
C GLY A 144 -10.01 -1.54 3.34
N ALA A 145 -10.41 -2.12 2.23
CA ALA A 145 -11.28 -3.28 2.19
C ALA A 145 -10.49 -4.53 1.84
N GLY A 146 -10.40 -5.49 2.74
CA GLY A 146 -9.79 -6.77 2.44
C GLY A 146 -9.09 -7.32 3.67
N SER A 147 -7.86 -7.79 3.52
CA SER A 147 -7.06 -8.28 4.64
C SER A 147 -5.67 -7.70 4.53
N ASP A 148 -5.45 -6.67 5.32
CA ASP A 148 -4.31 -5.78 5.18
C ASP A 148 -3.28 -6.05 6.28
N THR A 149 -2.02 -5.83 5.94
CA THR A 149 -0.88 -6.12 6.82
C THR A 149 0.04 -4.91 6.92
N VAL A 150 0.36 -4.49 8.14
CA VAL A 150 1.54 -3.66 8.41
C VAL A 150 2.63 -4.54 9.02
N ASP A 151 3.77 -4.60 8.32
CA ASP A 151 4.89 -5.48 8.66
C ASP A 151 6.10 -4.65 9.09
N TYR A 152 6.43 -4.72 10.39
CA TYR A 152 7.60 -4.10 11.01
C TYR A 152 8.79 -5.05 11.12
N GLY A 153 8.75 -6.29 10.59
CA GLY A 153 9.77 -7.33 10.80
C GLY A 153 11.19 -6.96 10.38
N SER A 154 11.35 -5.89 9.60
CA SER A 154 12.66 -5.36 9.16
C SER A 154 13.06 -4.04 9.83
N SER A 155 12.35 -3.63 10.88
CA SER A 155 12.51 -2.37 11.59
C SER A 155 13.85 -2.21 12.32
N GLY A 156 14.40 -3.34 12.80
CA GLY A 156 15.65 -3.39 13.58
C GLY A 156 15.56 -2.77 14.97
N GLN A 157 14.40 -2.23 15.36
CA GLN A 157 14.08 -1.71 16.68
C GLN A 157 12.66 -2.13 17.06
N PRO A 158 12.37 -2.32 18.35
CA PRO A 158 11.03 -2.63 18.78
C PRO A 158 10.03 -1.53 18.44
N VAL A 159 8.78 -1.92 18.29
CA VAL A 159 7.65 -1.09 17.92
C VAL A 159 6.56 -1.14 18.99
N THR A 160 5.82 -0.05 19.06
CA THR A 160 4.54 0.01 19.76
C THR A 160 3.49 0.30 18.71
N VAL A 161 2.47 -0.55 18.59
CA VAL A 161 1.33 -0.31 17.70
C VAL A 161 0.08 -0.47 18.53
N THR A 162 -0.73 0.58 18.58
CA THR A 162 -2.02 0.55 19.26
C THR A 162 -3.09 0.93 18.26
N LYS A 163 -3.95 -0.02 17.87
CA LYS A 163 -5.05 0.23 16.92
C LYS A 163 -6.19 1.02 17.58
N ASP A 164 -5.89 2.21 18.10
CA ASP A 164 -6.79 3.10 18.82
C ASP A 164 -7.20 4.36 18.01
N ASP A 165 -6.76 4.45 16.75
CA ASP A 165 -6.92 5.59 15.82
C ASP A 165 -6.33 6.91 16.34
N ARG A 166 -5.33 6.88 17.22
CA ARG A 166 -4.65 8.10 17.67
C ARG A 166 -3.39 8.36 16.85
N ALA A 167 -3.40 9.53 16.22
CA ALA A 167 -2.28 9.98 15.40
C ALA A 167 -0.93 10.06 16.15
N GLN A 168 0.12 9.71 15.41
CA GLN A 168 1.55 9.69 15.67
C GLN A 168 1.96 8.91 16.91
N ARG A 169 1.47 7.68 17.06
CA ARG A 169 1.73 6.84 18.25
C ARG A 169 2.21 5.43 17.95
N ASP A 170 2.23 5.03 16.69
CA ASP A 170 2.57 3.67 16.30
C ASP A 170 4.00 3.56 15.72
N GLY A 171 4.46 2.32 15.50
CA GLY A 171 5.77 2.03 14.95
C GLY A 171 6.90 2.19 15.96
N ARG A 172 8.09 2.57 15.48
CA ARG A 172 9.25 2.79 16.35
C ARG A 172 9.11 4.12 17.07
N SER A 173 9.88 4.26 18.15
CA SER A 173 9.99 5.53 18.87
C SER A 173 10.47 6.72 18.01
N ILE A 174 11.10 6.45 16.86
CA ILE A 174 11.71 7.45 15.96
C ILE A 174 10.82 7.90 14.80
N ASP A 175 9.89 7.07 14.30
CA ASP A 175 9.06 7.38 13.12
C ASP A 175 7.63 7.75 13.49
N ARG A 176 7.05 7.21 14.58
CA ARG A 176 5.69 7.57 15.05
C ARG A 176 4.67 7.46 13.94
N ASP A 177 4.64 6.31 13.30
CA ASP A 177 3.65 5.95 12.30
C ASP A 177 2.23 5.97 12.89
N ASP A 178 1.25 5.78 12.02
CA ASP A 178 -0.15 5.60 12.34
C ASP A 178 -0.69 4.40 11.58
N VAL A 179 -1.21 3.42 12.32
CA VAL A 179 -1.88 2.26 11.74
C VAL A 179 -3.37 2.34 12.07
N THR A 180 -4.21 2.49 11.05
CA THR A 180 -5.65 2.61 11.25
C THR A 180 -6.29 1.27 11.57
N LYS A 181 -7.49 1.32 12.17
CA LYS A 181 -8.21 0.10 12.62
C LYS A 181 -8.59 -0.88 11.52
N ASP A 182 -8.63 -0.44 10.26
CA ASP A 182 -8.93 -1.26 9.08
C ASP A 182 -7.70 -2.02 8.55
N VAL A 183 -6.60 -2.09 9.31
CA VAL A 183 -5.48 -3.01 9.04
C VAL A 183 -5.58 -4.22 9.96
N GLU A 184 -5.93 -5.39 9.46
CA GLU A 184 -6.21 -6.57 10.30
C GLU A 184 -4.96 -7.22 10.88
N THR A 185 -3.81 -7.18 10.18
CA THR A 185 -2.60 -7.90 10.60
C THR A 185 -1.46 -6.95 10.93
N ILE A 186 -0.89 -7.10 12.12
CA ILE A 186 0.35 -6.43 12.53
C ILE A 186 1.43 -7.47 12.77
N VAL A 187 2.58 -7.29 12.11
CA VAL A 187 3.79 -8.09 12.36
C VAL A 187 4.78 -7.20 13.10
N GLY A 188 5.20 -7.65 14.28
CA GLY A 188 6.26 -7.07 15.07
C GLY A 188 7.64 -7.35 14.49
N THR A 189 8.63 -7.38 15.35
CA THR A 189 10.06 -7.31 15.02
C THR A 189 10.80 -8.51 15.60
N VAL A 190 12.09 -8.34 15.91
CA VAL A 190 12.91 -9.33 16.61
C VAL A 190 13.27 -8.87 18.02
N GLY A 191 12.65 -7.79 18.49
CA GLY A 191 12.83 -7.22 19.81
C GLY A 191 11.51 -7.12 20.54
N ALA A 192 11.55 -6.70 21.81
CA ALA A 192 10.36 -6.65 22.67
C ALA A 192 9.31 -5.61 22.22
N ASP A 193 8.30 -6.08 21.51
CA ASP A 193 7.26 -5.28 20.89
C ASP A 193 6.03 -5.10 21.79
N THR A 194 5.21 -4.10 21.48
CA THR A 194 3.91 -3.89 22.13
C THR A 194 2.85 -3.74 21.05
N LEU A 195 2.07 -4.78 20.82
CA LEU A 195 1.02 -4.83 19.81
C LEU A 195 -0.33 -4.93 20.51
N ILE A 196 -1.14 -3.89 20.35
CA ILE A 196 -2.46 -3.79 20.96
C ILE A 196 -3.50 -3.60 19.87
N GLY A 197 -4.38 -4.59 19.75
CA GLY A 197 -5.52 -4.63 18.85
C GLY A 197 -6.62 -3.61 19.19
N SER A 198 -7.77 -3.83 18.57
CA SER A 198 -8.85 -2.89 18.43
C SER A 198 -10.13 -3.42 19.12
N SER A 199 -11.27 -3.36 18.45
CA SER A 199 -12.53 -3.96 18.93
C SER A 199 -13.18 -4.81 17.83
N VAL A 200 -12.39 -5.19 16.84
CA VAL A 200 -12.72 -6.02 15.69
C VAL A 200 -11.59 -7.03 15.51
N PHE A 201 -11.79 -8.02 14.63
CA PHE A 201 -10.77 -9.04 14.34
C PHE A 201 -9.37 -8.44 14.12
N ASP A 202 -8.43 -8.91 14.92
CA ASP A 202 -7.02 -8.58 14.84
C ASP A 202 -6.14 -9.83 14.78
N ARG A 203 -5.13 -9.78 13.92
CA ARG A 203 -4.04 -10.75 13.90
C ARG A 203 -2.74 -10.08 14.31
N LEU A 204 -2.25 -10.44 15.50
CA LEU A 204 -1.05 -9.85 16.09
C LEU A 204 0.06 -10.91 16.10
N ILE A 205 1.16 -10.65 15.41
CA ILE A 205 2.34 -11.53 15.38
C ILE A 205 3.47 -10.79 16.09
N GLY A 206 3.86 -11.24 17.28
CA GLY A 206 4.91 -10.61 18.09
C GLY A 206 6.26 -10.63 17.38
N GLY A 207 6.63 -11.80 16.86
CA GLY A 207 7.94 -12.03 16.27
C GLY A 207 8.86 -12.68 17.30
N GLU A 208 10.14 -12.33 17.30
CA GLU A 208 11.06 -12.80 18.34
C GLU A 208 11.14 -11.78 19.46
N GLY A 209 11.35 -12.23 20.69
CA GLY A 209 11.57 -11.32 21.81
C GLY A 209 10.58 -11.55 22.94
N ALA A 210 10.51 -10.58 23.86
CA ALA A 210 9.57 -10.65 24.97
C ALA A 210 8.48 -9.61 24.74
N ASP A 211 7.39 -10.02 24.10
CA ASP A 211 6.40 -9.13 23.54
C ASP A 211 5.23 -8.89 24.49
N THR A 212 4.48 -7.83 24.21
CA THR A 212 3.18 -7.54 24.82
C THR A 212 2.12 -7.57 23.73
N LEU A 213 1.30 -8.61 23.74
CA LEU A 213 0.18 -8.79 22.82
C LEU A 213 -1.15 -8.63 23.57
N GLU A 214 -2.00 -7.72 23.09
CA GLU A 214 -3.35 -7.51 23.61
C GLU A 214 -4.37 -7.49 22.47
N GLY A 215 -5.22 -8.52 22.32
CA GLY A 215 -6.26 -8.57 21.26
C GLY A 215 -7.40 -7.56 21.50
N ARG A 216 -7.84 -7.49 22.77
CA ARG A 216 -8.95 -6.68 23.31
C ARG A 216 -10.33 -7.26 23.00
N GLY A 217 -10.86 -7.08 21.81
CA GLY A 217 -12.19 -7.59 21.47
C GLY A 217 -12.34 -7.72 19.98
N GLY A 218 -13.24 -8.59 19.55
CA GLY A 218 -13.12 -9.25 18.25
C GLY A 218 -12.68 -10.70 18.47
N GLU A 219 -12.79 -11.54 17.43
CA GLU A 219 -12.28 -12.91 17.48
C GLU A 219 -10.83 -12.93 17.01
N ASP A 220 -9.87 -12.76 17.91
CA ASP A 220 -8.49 -12.43 17.57
C ASP A 220 -7.58 -13.67 17.36
N ILE A 221 -6.51 -13.47 16.60
CA ILE A 221 -5.43 -14.45 16.44
C ILE A 221 -4.10 -13.83 16.90
N LEU A 222 -3.56 -14.33 18.00
CA LEU A 222 -2.27 -13.92 18.53
C LEU A 222 -1.21 -15.00 18.23
N ASP A 223 -0.08 -14.59 17.69
CA ASP A 223 1.09 -15.43 17.45
C ASP A 223 2.26 -14.90 18.29
N ALA A 224 2.49 -15.60 19.39
CA ALA A 224 3.51 -15.36 20.41
C ALA A 224 4.60 -16.46 20.39
N ASP A 225 4.57 -17.34 19.39
CA ASP A 225 5.55 -18.41 19.24
C ASP A 225 6.83 -17.85 18.60
N ASP A 226 7.97 -18.02 19.27
CA ASP A 226 9.28 -17.66 18.72
C ASP A 226 10.26 -18.85 18.69
N LEU A 227 11.30 -18.75 17.87
CA LEU A 227 12.22 -19.87 17.69
C LEU A 227 13.07 -20.16 18.93
N GLN A 228 13.14 -19.23 19.87
CA GLN A 228 13.98 -19.29 21.06
C GLN A 228 13.20 -19.73 22.31
N GLY A 229 11.88 -19.79 22.24
CA GLY A 229 11.02 -20.00 23.40
C GLY A 229 11.08 -18.84 24.38
N THR A 230 11.32 -17.62 23.90
CA THR A 230 11.42 -16.45 24.78
C THR A 230 10.08 -16.24 25.45
N LYS A 231 10.10 -16.03 26.76
CA LYS A 231 8.87 -15.74 27.47
C LYS A 231 8.40 -14.33 27.15
N ASP A 232 7.17 -14.21 26.68
CA ASP A 232 6.51 -12.94 26.47
C ASP A 232 6.21 -12.20 27.77
N ALA A 233 6.27 -10.87 27.66
CA ALA A 233 5.98 -9.98 28.77
C ALA A 233 4.49 -10.04 29.14
N LYS A 234 3.61 -10.12 28.15
CA LYS A 234 2.16 -10.23 28.34
C LYS A 234 1.50 -10.79 27.08
N ILE A 235 0.58 -11.73 27.26
CA ILE A 235 -0.36 -12.16 26.23
C ILE A 235 -1.77 -12.13 26.82
N ASP A 236 -2.62 -11.28 26.29
CA ASP A 236 -3.99 -11.06 26.73
C ASP A 236 -4.90 -11.05 25.50
N CYS A 237 -5.55 -12.17 25.25
CA CYS A 237 -6.41 -12.29 24.07
C CYS A 237 -7.60 -11.32 24.14
N GLY A 238 -8.04 -10.94 25.34
CA GLY A 238 -9.20 -10.09 25.53
C GLY A 238 -10.44 -10.92 25.79
N GLY A 239 -11.48 -10.72 25.00
CA GLY A 239 -12.66 -11.57 25.07
C GLY A 239 -13.37 -11.68 23.74
N GLU A 240 -14.36 -12.57 23.70
CA GLU A 240 -14.93 -13.21 22.50
C GLU A 240 -14.27 -14.57 22.25
N ASN A 241 -13.97 -14.97 21.02
CA ASN A 241 -13.39 -16.28 20.73
C ASN A 241 -12.00 -16.11 20.12
N ASP A 242 -11.00 -16.16 20.97
CA ASP A 242 -9.63 -15.85 20.57
C ASP A 242 -8.77 -17.11 20.50
N THR A 243 -7.81 -17.09 19.56
CA THR A 243 -6.80 -18.13 19.43
C THR A 243 -5.42 -17.55 19.63
N VAL A 244 -4.60 -18.22 20.44
CA VAL A 244 -3.18 -17.91 20.59
C VAL A 244 -2.32 -19.12 20.26
N ILE A 245 -1.22 -18.88 19.55
CA ILE A 245 -0.08 -19.79 19.45
C ILE A 245 0.99 -19.22 20.38
N ALA A 246 1.46 -20.01 21.35
CA ALA A 246 2.37 -19.51 22.37
C ALA A 246 3.36 -20.58 22.85
N ASP A 247 4.57 -20.12 23.18
CA ASP A 247 5.64 -20.94 23.70
C ASP A 247 5.33 -21.50 25.08
N ALA A 248 5.93 -22.64 25.43
CA ALA A 248 5.73 -23.30 26.72
C ALA A 248 6.00 -22.39 27.94
N ALA A 249 6.84 -21.36 27.78
CA ALA A 249 7.17 -20.39 28.82
C ALA A 249 6.07 -19.34 29.06
N ASP A 250 5.16 -19.17 28.11
CA ASP A 250 4.14 -18.13 28.13
C ASP A 250 2.92 -18.48 28.96
N ALA A 251 2.30 -17.41 29.46
CA ALA A 251 1.11 -17.47 30.28
C ALA A 251 0.00 -16.60 29.67
N PRO A 252 -0.59 -17.01 28.54
CA PRO A 252 -1.71 -16.28 27.94
C PRO A 252 -2.93 -16.28 28.85
N VAL A 253 -3.65 -15.16 28.85
CA VAL A 253 -4.90 -14.97 29.57
C VAL A 253 -6.02 -14.57 28.62
N GLY A 254 -7.26 -14.94 28.97
CA GLY A 254 -8.43 -14.56 28.17
C GLY A 254 -8.57 -15.29 26.83
N CYS A 255 -7.78 -16.33 26.56
CA CYS A 255 -7.82 -17.05 25.28
C CYS A 255 -8.66 -18.33 25.36
N GLU A 256 -9.58 -18.53 24.43
CA GLU A 256 -10.45 -19.69 24.32
C GLU A 256 -9.71 -20.90 23.72
N SER A 257 -8.76 -20.64 22.82
CA SER A 257 -7.93 -21.65 22.17
C SER A 257 -6.45 -21.31 22.32
N ILE A 258 -5.68 -22.24 22.90
CA ILE A 258 -4.23 -22.09 23.08
C ILE A 258 -3.54 -23.27 22.38
N SER A 259 -2.76 -22.97 21.35
CA SER A 259 -1.87 -23.92 20.67
C SER A 259 -0.45 -23.79 21.21
N ARG A 260 0.19 -24.94 21.44
CA ARG A 260 1.59 -25.04 21.89
C ARG A 260 2.31 -26.03 20.97
N PRO A 261 3.08 -25.54 19.98
CA PRO A 261 3.75 -26.39 19.00
C PRO A 261 4.88 -27.26 19.59
#